data_AF-A0AAP0R4U7-F1
#
_entry.id   AF-A0AAP0R4U7-F1
#
_cell.length_a   1.000
_cell.length_b   1.000
_cell.length_c   1.000
_cell.angle_alpha   90.00
_cell.angle_beta   90.00
_cell.angle_gamma   90.00
#
_symmetry.space_group_name_H-M   'P 1'
#
loop_
_entity.id
_entity.type
_entity.pdbx_description
1 polymer ?
#
loop_
_entity_poly.entity_id
_entity_poly.type
_entity_poly.pdbx_seq_one_letter_code
_entity_poly.pdbx_strand_id
1 'polypeptide(L)'
;MQAMASAASIIVSPTIDTLRESVSSLIKERYLSIAGVKEDVVELSSSLTRIKAVLQDAEEKQLKDQATKDWLRKLKDAAYDAEDVLDFFKTEADLWKRRQQAPSPLS
;
A
#
# COMPACT_ATOMS: atom_id res chain seq x y z
N MET A 1 15.06 29.67 6.65
CA MET A 1 15.33 28.65 5.61
C MET A 1 15.49 27.32 6.33
N GLN A 2 14.41 26.57 6.49
CA GLN A 2 14.44 25.26 7.16
C GLN A 2 14.81 24.22 6.11
N ALA A 3 15.85 23.46 6.42
CA ALA A 3 16.49 22.52 5.51
C ALA A 3 15.46 21.58 4.89
N MET A 4 15.50 21.53 3.56
CA MET A 4 14.84 20.56 2.70
C MET A 4 14.81 19.19 3.39
N ALA A 5 13.60 18.75 3.71
CA ALA A 5 13.33 17.39 4.12
C ALA A 5 14.02 16.44 3.13
N SER A 6 14.76 15.46 3.65
CA SER A 6 15.44 14.45 2.85
C SER A 6 14.47 13.91 1.80
N ALA A 7 14.93 13.63 0.57
CA ALA A 7 14.08 13.12 -0.52
C ALA A 7 13.28 11.85 -0.14
N ALA A 8 13.68 11.15 0.92
CA ALA A 8 12.92 10.06 1.55
C ALA A 8 11.57 10.53 2.13
N SER A 9 11.52 11.69 2.78
CA SER A 9 10.33 12.31 3.40
C SER A 9 9.27 12.70 2.39
N ILE A 10 9.70 13.28 1.25
CA ILE A 10 8.79 13.90 0.27
C ILE A 10 8.03 12.84 -0.54
N ILE A 11 8.58 11.65 -0.74
CA ILE A 11 7.99 10.66 -1.65
C ILE A 11 7.58 9.37 -0.92
N VAL A 12 8.34 8.88 0.07
CA VAL A 12 8.08 7.55 0.65
C VAL A 12 6.92 7.56 1.64
N SER A 13 6.78 8.59 2.47
CA SER A 13 5.68 8.65 3.45
C SER A 13 4.30 8.80 2.80
N PRO A 14 4.09 9.69 1.81
CA PRO A 14 2.80 9.79 1.14
C PRO A 14 2.39 8.48 0.45
N THR A 15 3.32 7.80 -0.23
CA THR A 15 3.06 6.52 -0.90
C THR A 15 2.63 5.44 0.09
N ILE A 16 3.28 5.34 1.25
CA ILE A 16 2.88 4.37 2.28
C ILE A 16 1.48 4.69 2.86
N ASP A 17 1.16 5.96 3.01
CA ASP A 17 -0.16 6.38 3.48
C ASP A 17 -1.26 6.04 2.47
N THR A 18 -1.03 6.30 1.18
CA THR A 18 -1.93 5.89 0.09
C THR A 18 -2.11 4.36 0.05
N LEU A 19 -1.03 3.60 0.24
CA LEU A 19 -1.10 2.13 0.27
C LEU A 19 -1.93 1.63 1.46
N ARG A 20 -1.75 2.24 2.64
CA ARG A 20 -2.50 1.91 3.85
C ARG A 20 -4.00 2.20 3.69
N GLU A 21 -4.35 3.32 3.07
CA GLU A 21 -5.74 3.69 2.78
C GLU A 21 -6.38 2.69 1.80
N SER A 22 -5.64 2.31 0.76
CA SER A 22 -6.06 1.28 -0.21
C SER A 22 -6.32 -0.07 0.46
N VAL A 23 -5.38 -0.53 1.31
CA VAL A 23 -5.54 -1.76 2.10
C VAL A 23 -6.75 -1.69 3.03
N SER A 24 -6.93 -0.57 3.73
CA SER A 24 -8.07 -0.34 4.63
C SER A 24 -9.42 -0.36 3.87
N SER A 25 -9.46 0.22 2.67
CA SER A 25 -10.63 0.20 1.79
C SER A 25 -10.99 -1.22 1.36
N LEU A 26 -10.01 -2.03 0.96
CA LEU A 26 -10.22 -3.44 0.58
C LEU A 26 -10.77 -4.29 1.74
N ILE A 27 -10.32 -4.03 2.97
CA ILE A 27 -10.84 -4.68 4.17
C ILE A 27 -12.30 -4.29 4.42
N LYS A 28 -12.66 -3.00 4.25
CA LYS A 28 -14.02 -2.49 4.48
C LYS A 28 -15.03 -2.99 3.47
N GLU A 29 -14.67 -3.06 2.19
CA GLU A 29 -15.58 -3.43 1.08
C GLU A 29 -15.83 -4.94 0.94
N ARG A 30 -15.28 -5.79 1.84
CA ARG A 30 -15.46 -7.26 1.84
C ARG A 30 -15.05 -7.98 0.54
N TYR A 31 -14.12 -7.42 -0.24
CA TYR A 31 -13.50 -8.12 -1.37
C TYR A 31 -12.67 -9.36 -0.95
N LEU A 32 -12.45 -9.51 0.35
CA LEU A 32 -11.76 -10.59 1.04
C LEU A 32 -12.48 -11.95 1.06
N SER A 33 -13.44 -12.18 0.17
CA SER A 33 -14.19 -13.46 0.11
C SER A 33 -13.34 -14.60 -0.47
N ILE A 34 -12.11 -14.32 -0.89
CA ILE A 34 -11.12 -15.29 -1.37
C ILE A 34 -10.30 -15.77 -0.16
N ALA A 35 -10.29 -17.08 0.09
CA ALA A 35 -9.52 -17.67 1.18
C ALA A 35 -8.01 -17.34 1.07
N GLY A 36 -7.40 -16.86 2.15
CA GLY A 36 -5.98 -16.45 2.19
C GLY A 36 -5.75 -14.96 1.93
N VAL A 37 -6.58 -14.32 1.08
CA VAL A 37 -6.41 -12.90 0.73
C VAL A 37 -6.65 -11.98 1.92
N LYS A 38 -7.56 -12.35 2.83
CA LYS A 38 -7.81 -11.59 4.06
C LYS A 38 -6.58 -11.53 4.95
N GLU A 39 -5.98 -12.68 5.18
CA GLU A 39 -4.80 -12.83 6.03
C GLU A 39 -3.63 -12.03 5.43
N ASP A 40 -3.39 -12.17 4.12
CA ASP A 40 -2.33 -11.45 3.41
C ASP A 40 -2.52 -9.93 3.47
N VAL A 41 -3.75 -9.44 3.30
CA VAL A 41 -4.08 -7.99 3.37
C VAL A 41 -3.90 -7.44 4.79
N VAL A 42 -4.21 -8.23 5.82
CA VAL A 42 -3.97 -7.85 7.22
C VAL A 42 -2.47 -7.81 7.53
N GLU A 43 -1.70 -8.79 7.07
CA GLU A 43 -0.25 -8.81 7.23
C GLU A 43 0.44 -7.66 6.50
N LEU A 44 -0.01 -7.32 5.29
CA LEU A 44 0.46 -6.18 4.53
C LEU A 44 0.23 -4.87 5.30
N SER A 45 -0.96 -4.67 5.87
CA SER A 45 -1.28 -3.50 6.71
C SER A 45 -0.34 -3.37 7.93
N SER A 46 -0.07 -4.49 8.60
CA SER A 46 0.85 -4.52 9.75
C SER A 46 2.28 -4.18 9.35
N SER A 47 2.74 -4.74 8.23
CA SER A 47 4.07 -4.49 7.67
C SER A 47 4.26 -3.01 7.30
N LEU A 48 3.30 -2.40 6.61
CA LEU A 48 3.33 -0.97 6.27
C LEU A 48 3.40 -0.07 7.50
N THR A 49 2.69 -0.44 8.57
CA THR A 49 2.72 0.30 9.83
C THR A 49 4.12 0.27 10.47
N ARG A 50 4.78 -0.90 10.47
CA ARG A 50 6.15 -1.04 10.98
C ARG A 50 7.15 -0.25 10.13
N ILE A 51 7.00 -0.32 8.81
CA ILE A 51 7.85 0.42 7.86
C ILE A 51 7.73 1.93 8.12
N LYS A 52 6.51 2.46 8.28
CA LYS A 52 6.31 3.88 8.59
C LYS A 52 7.04 4.32 9.86
N ALA A 53 7.00 3.50 10.91
CA ALA A 53 7.70 3.80 12.16
C ALA A 53 9.24 3.83 11.97
N VAL A 54 9.80 2.87 11.22
CA VAL A 54 11.25 2.85 10.91
C VAL A 54 11.65 4.07 10.06
N LEU A 55 10.80 4.49 9.12
CA LEU A 55 11.05 5.69 8.31
C LEU A 55 11.06 6.96 9.13
N GLN A 56 10.09 7.12 10.04
CA GLN A 56 10.03 8.27 10.95
C GLN A 56 11.28 8.35 11.83
N ASP A 57 11.71 7.23 12.41
CA ASP A 57 12.94 7.15 13.23
C ASP A 57 14.21 7.44 12.40
N ALA A 58 14.26 6.97 11.14
CA ALA A 58 15.38 7.23 10.23
C ALA A 58 15.47 8.71 9.78
N GLU A 59 14.31 9.36 9.60
CA GLU A 59 14.21 10.78 9.23
C GLU A 59 14.61 11.70 10.39
N GLU A 60 14.12 11.43 11.61
CA GLU A 60 14.53 12.15 12.82
C GLU A 60 16.05 12.08 13.05
N LYS A 61 16.68 10.96 12.69
CA LYS A 61 18.12 10.74 12.84
C LYS A 61 18.97 11.25 11.67
N GLN A 62 18.37 11.88 10.65
CA GLN A 62 19.04 12.41 9.44
C GLN A 62 20.10 11.44 8.87
N LEU A 63 19.76 10.16 8.76
CA LEU A 63 20.73 9.11 8.44
C LEU A 63 21.31 9.32 7.03
N LYS A 64 22.64 9.51 6.95
CA LYS A 64 23.40 9.78 5.72
C LYS A 64 24.03 8.55 5.08
N ASP A 65 23.88 7.39 5.71
CA ASP A 65 24.49 6.12 5.32
C ASP A 65 23.91 5.60 3.98
N GLN A 66 24.78 5.05 3.13
CA GLN A 66 24.43 4.55 1.81
C GLN A 66 23.58 3.27 1.87
N ALA A 67 23.78 2.41 2.88
CA ALA A 67 22.99 1.20 3.05
C ALA A 67 21.51 1.53 3.36
N THR A 68 21.27 2.54 4.19
CA THR A 68 19.92 3.06 4.49
C THR A 68 19.27 3.63 3.23
N LYS A 69 20.00 4.41 2.43
CA LYS A 69 19.46 4.93 1.15
C LYS A 69 19.07 3.82 0.18
N ASP A 70 19.90 2.79 0.06
CA ASP A 70 19.60 1.64 -0.79
C ASP A 70 18.41 0.83 -0.27
N TRP A 71 18.26 0.69 1.06
CA TRP A 71 17.10 0.06 1.69
C TRP A 71 15.81 0.86 1.42
N LEU A 72 15.85 2.20 1.57
CA LEU A 72 14.71 3.08 1.30
C LEU A 72 14.26 3.02 -0.16
N ARG A 73 15.20 2.93 -1.11
CA ARG A 73 14.89 2.77 -2.53
C ARG A 73 14.15 1.46 -2.79
N LYS A 74 14.67 0.34 -2.30
CA LYS A 74 14.04 -0.98 -2.45
C LYS A 74 12.65 -1.03 -1.82
N LEU A 75 12.50 -0.36 -0.68
CA LEU A 75 11.21 -0.26 0.00
C LEU A 75 10.18 0.52 -0.84
N LYS A 76 10.60 1.63 -1.46
CA LYS A 76 9.75 2.39 -2.37
C LYS A 76 9.32 1.56 -3.59
N ASP A 77 10.27 0.85 -4.20
CA ASP A 77 10.00 -0.03 -5.34
C ASP A 77 8.95 -1.11 -4.96
N ALA A 78 9.14 -1.77 -3.82
CA ALA A 78 8.20 -2.77 -3.31
C ALA A 78 6.81 -2.20 -2.95
N ALA A 79 6.74 -0.94 -2.51
CA ALA A 79 5.47 -0.28 -2.23
C ALA A 79 4.66 -0.02 -3.50
N TYR A 80 5.31 0.36 -4.61
CA TYR A 80 4.65 0.49 -5.91
C TYR A 80 4.17 -0.86 -6.45
N ASP A 81 5.01 -1.90 -6.37
CA ASP A 81 4.60 -3.25 -6.79
C ASP A 81 3.34 -3.72 -6.03
N ALA A 82 3.26 -3.41 -4.73
CA ALA A 82 2.07 -3.71 -3.92
C ALA A 82 0.86 -2.86 -4.31
N GLU A 83 1.04 -1.58 -4.67
CA GLU A 83 -0.05 -0.70 -5.12
C GLU A 83 -0.69 -1.24 -6.40
N ASP A 84 0.13 -1.61 -7.38
CA ASP A 84 -0.31 -2.18 -8.66
C ASP A 84 -1.13 -3.47 -8.46
N VAL A 85 -0.67 -4.36 -7.55
CA VAL A 85 -1.39 -5.59 -7.21
C VAL A 85 -2.73 -5.29 -6.54
N LEU A 86 -2.77 -4.35 -5.59
CA LEU A 86 -4.02 -3.98 -4.90
C LEU A 86 -5.02 -3.34 -5.87
N ASP A 87 -4.57 -2.51 -6.81
CA ASP A 87 -5.43 -1.89 -7.82
C ASP A 87 -5.96 -2.90 -8.84
N PHE A 88 -5.17 -3.92 -9.19
CA PHE A 88 -5.66 -5.07 -9.95
C PHE A 88 -6.80 -5.78 -9.22
N PHE A 89 -6.63 -6.08 -7.92
CA PHE A 89 -7.68 -6.72 -7.12
C PHE A 89 -8.95 -5.87 -7.01
N LYS A 90 -8.82 -4.55 -6.77
CA LYS A 90 -9.98 -3.63 -6.75
C LYS A 90 -10.73 -3.69 -8.08
N THR A 91 -10.01 -3.59 -9.19
CA THR A 91 -10.59 -3.61 -10.54
C THR A 91 -11.31 -4.92 -10.82
N GLU A 92 -10.67 -6.06 -10.55
CA GLU A 92 -11.27 -7.36 -10.79
C GLU A 92 -12.52 -7.55 -9.93
N ALA A 93 -12.46 -7.17 -8.66
CA ALA A 93 -13.58 -7.35 -7.75
C ALA A 93 -14.78 -6.44 -8.10
N ASP A 94 -14.53 -5.24 -8.63
CA ASP A 94 -15.57 -4.39 -9.22
C ASP A 94 -16.20 -5.03 -10.46
N LEU A 95 -15.40 -5.68 -11.32
CA LEU A 95 -15.92 -6.41 -12.49
C LEU A 95 -16.80 -7.60 -12.08
N TRP A 96 -16.42 -8.35 -11.03
CA TRP A 96 -17.25 -9.42 -10.48
C TRP A 96 -18.59 -8.89 -9.95
N LYS A 97 -18.58 -7.77 -9.22
CA LYS A 97 -19.79 -7.12 -8.71
C LYS A 97 -20.72 -6.69 -9.84
N ARG A 98 -20.19 -6.09 -10.91
CA ARG A 98 -20.96 -5.69 -12.10
C ARG A 98 -21.56 -6.90 -12.82
N ARG A 99 -20.82 -8.01 -12.96
CA ARG A 99 -21.33 -9.25 -13.56
C ARG A 99 -22.49 -9.85 -12.77
N GLN A 100 -22.48 -9.75 -11.44
CA GLN A 100 -23.59 -10.23 -10.60
C GLN A 100 -24.82 -9.30 -10.63
N GLN A 101 -24.63 -8.01 -10.95
CA GLN A 101 -25.71 -7.02 -11.02
C GLN A 101 -26.28 -6.83 -12.44
N ALA A 102 -25.72 -7.50 -13.44
CA ALA A 102 -26.29 -7.50 -14.78
C ALA A 102 -27.65 -8.23 -14.75
N PRO A 103 -28.75 -7.57 -15.17
CA PRO A 103 -30.04 -8.24 -15.23
C PRO A 103 -29.94 -9.43 -16.19
N SER A 104 -30.58 -10.54 -15.83
CA SER A 104 -30.64 -11.72 -16.69
C SER A 104 -31.07 -11.30 -18.10
N PRO A 105 -30.27 -11.59 -19.15
CA PRO A 105 -30.75 -11.41 -20.50
C PRO A 105 -31.79 -12.50 -20.71
N LEU A 106 -33.06 -12.09 -20.87
CA LEU A 106 -34.26 -12.90 -21.09
C LEU A 106 -35.10 -13.15 -19.82
N SER A 107 -35.95 -12.16 -19.51
CA SER A 107 -37.29 -12.34 -18.93
C SER A 107 -38.30 -11.55 -19.76
#